data_AF-K7FRQ0-F1
#
_entry.id   AF-K7FRQ0-F1
#
_cell.length_a   1.000
_cell.length_b   1.000
_cell.length_c   1.000
_cell.angle_alpha   90.00
_cell.angle_beta   90.00
_cell.angle_gamma   90.00
#
_symmetry.space_group_name_H-M   'P 1'
#
loop_
_entity.id
_entity.type
_entity.pdbx_description
1 polymer ?
#
loop_
_entity_poly.entity_id
_entity_poly.type
_entity_poly.pdbx_seq_one_letter_code
_entity_poly.pdbx_strand_id
1 'polypeptide(L)'
;MATITSQILAAVAGLRDTVKINAQAAAVMLTSVLKEQRNNIKEKVPEIVDIIYFHLQATQEDSARQAAMGAVCLLAEKHTQEVVSALLRVSLPCDSHVSQLWEALGRAKKPVSLRVLAELLAMLKRRPCLETSETSGLSSSFEDASILPLATSRALCIIFSNKECLVPMGAFYVSVLIFLIIHLHYLLQKHMPVLLKPKKVSSPATPLWGDICCCTVEALKAVMKREKYSLMQSVSLAGAWDLLSMPETYLEGVLLLARAILKHHRSLDFAVFTKVAPLLHHGDDKQKLTAMALFTGLLSTESTYVTLKKQYILGHLKNWHVDPRPAVRWLALLGLGNVALHLQKERHKISCAAAKLLGDLLRALSGKHKSFMQEQVLNSMVPLLLNLQQQHPDVIKSCADTLQECKALLGWTLNDKSFFQAEWYPERLWSFLHQAQEYLRSPCASSRRAASIF
;
A
#
# COMPACT_ATOMS: atom_id res chain seq x y z
N MET A 1 -2.43 28.64 35.95
CA MET A 1 -2.42 28.32 34.50
C MET A 1 -1.24 28.98 33.78
N ALA A 2 -1.09 30.32 33.78
CA ALA A 2 0.10 31.00 33.20
C ALA A 2 1.44 30.54 33.80
N THR A 3 1.46 30.23 35.10
CA THR A 3 2.61 29.71 35.84
C THR A 3 3.09 28.33 35.40
N ILE A 4 2.21 27.49 34.83
CA ILE A 4 2.56 26.12 34.44
C ILE A 4 3.29 26.14 33.09
N THR A 5 2.79 26.91 32.13
CA THR A 5 3.46 27.07 30.83
C THR A 5 4.84 27.71 31.02
N SER A 6 4.98 28.69 31.93
CA SER A 6 6.28 29.28 32.25
C SER A 6 7.23 28.29 32.93
N GLN A 7 6.73 27.41 33.81
CA GLN A 7 7.54 26.36 34.43
C GLN A 7 8.01 25.32 33.41
N ILE A 8 7.15 24.92 32.47
CA ILE A 8 7.51 23.98 31.40
C ILE A 8 8.52 24.62 30.45
N LEU A 9 8.30 25.87 30.05
CA LEU A 9 9.25 26.65 29.24
C LEU A 9 10.61 26.78 29.93
N ALA A 10 10.63 27.12 31.22
CA ALA A 10 11.85 27.22 32.00
C ALA A 10 12.56 25.86 32.13
N ALA A 11 11.80 24.76 32.31
CA ALA A 11 12.36 23.41 32.35
C ALA A 11 12.98 23.02 31.01
N VAL A 12 12.29 23.27 29.89
CA VAL A 12 12.80 22.94 28.56
C VAL A 12 13.98 23.84 28.19
N ALA A 13 13.99 25.10 28.63
CA ALA A 13 15.15 25.98 28.53
C ALA A 13 16.36 25.49 29.33
N GLY A 14 16.13 25.04 30.58
CA GLY A 14 17.15 24.48 31.45
C GLY A 14 17.79 23.19 30.91
N LEU A 15 17.12 22.46 30.01
CA LEU A 15 17.73 21.32 29.32
C LEU A 15 18.92 21.70 28.41
N ARG A 16 19.08 22.99 28.07
CA ARG A 16 20.21 23.50 27.28
C ARG A 16 21.42 23.90 28.12
N ASP A 17 21.35 23.79 29.44
CA ASP A 17 22.45 24.17 30.32
C ASP A 17 23.68 23.30 30.01
N THR A 18 24.84 23.95 29.85
CA THR A 18 26.13 23.28 29.62
C THR A 18 26.57 22.43 30.80
N VAL A 19 26.03 22.70 31.99
CA VAL A 19 26.27 21.94 33.21
C VAL A 19 25.29 20.77 33.26
N LYS A 20 25.82 19.54 33.13
CA LYS A 20 25.06 18.28 33.14
C LYS A 20 24.09 18.16 34.33
N ILE A 21 24.49 18.60 35.52
CA ILE A 21 23.65 18.54 36.72
C ILE A 21 22.41 19.43 36.58
N ASN A 22 22.56 20.63 36.01
CA ASN A 22 21.46 21.57 35.80
C ASN A 22 20.50 21.06 34.72
N ALA A 23 21.04 20.55 33.61
CA ALA A 23 20.24 19.92 32.57
C ALA A 23 19.46 18.70 33.10
N GLN A 24 20.07 17.90 33.98
CA GLN A 24 19.43 16.76 34.62
C GLN A 24 18.36 17.18 35.64
N ALA A 25 18.60 18.24 36.42
CA ALA A 25 17.59 18.83 37.30
C ALA A 25 16.39 19.36 36.51
N ALA A 26 16.65 20.04 35.37
CA ALA A 26 15.62 20.52 34.47
C ALA A 26 14.81 19.37 33.83
N ALA A 27 15.47 18.27 33.47
CA ALA A 27 14.81 17.05 32.98
C ALA A 27 13.88 16.41 34.02
N VAL A 28 14.34 16.33 35.26
CA VAL A 28 13.52 15.83 36.39
C VAL A 28 12.35 16.76 36.63
N MET A 29 12.58 18.08 36.66
CA MET A 29 11.53 19.09 36.82
C MET A 29 10.48 18.98 35.70
N LEU A 30 10.91 18.90 34.44
CA LEU A 30 10.02 18.72 33.29
C LEU A 30 9.16 17.47 33.45
N THR A 31 9.79 16.34 33.79
CA THR A 31 9.09 15.07 34.00
C THR A 31 8.07 15.14 35.13
N SER A 32 8.42 15.77 36.26
CA SER A 32 7.53 15.91 37.41
C SER A 32 6.34 16.81 37.09
N VAL A 33 6.58 17.99 36.50
CA VAL A 33 5.52 18.93 36.11
C VAL A 33 4.55 18.29 35.11
N LEU A 34 5.07 17.57 34.11
CA LEU A 34 4.24 16.87 33.13
C LEU A 34 3.39 15.75 33.77
N LYS A 35 3.92 15.04 34.78
CA LYS A 35 3.16 14.02 35.53
C LYS A 35 2.06 14.63 36.39
N GLU A 36 2.34 15.73 37.07
CA GLU A 36 1.39 16.44 37.93
C GLU A 36 0.27 17.09 37.12
N GLN A 37 0.61 17.76 36.01
CA GLN A 37 -0.33 18.53 35.20
C GLN A 37 -0.95 17.74 34.05
N ARG A 38 -0.84 16.40 34.07
CA ARG A 38 -1.23 15.50 32.99
C ARG A 38 -2.66 15.68 32.46
N ASN A 39 -3.58 16.24 33.24
CA ASN A 39 -4.98 16.43 32.83
C ASN A 39 -5.27 17.86 32.31
N ASN A 40 -4.45 18.85 32.66
CA ASN A 40 -4.78 20.28 32.47
C ASN A 40 -4.00 20.93 31.34
N ILE A 41 -3.09 20.20 30.68
CA ILE A 41 -2.18 20.76 29.66
C ILE A 41 -2.61 20.52 28.21
N LYS A 42 -3.77 19.90 27.96
CA LYS A 42 -4.21 19.44 26.63
C LYS A 42 -4.03 20.49 25.54
N GLU A 43 -4.54 21.71 25.74
CA GLU A 43 -4.48 22.82 24.77
C GLU A 43 -3.06 23.33 24.52
N LYS A 44 -2.15 23.10 25.47
CA LYS A 44 -0.75 23.53 25.41
C LYS A 44 0.19 22.46 24.87
N VAL A 45 -0.28 21.22 24.68
CA VAL A 45 0.56 20.12 24.18
C VAL A 45 1.24 20.46 22.84
N PRO A 46 0.57 21.04 21.83
CA PRO A 46 1.25 21.38 20.57
C PRO A 46 2.39 22.37 20.77
N GLU A 47 2.16 23.44 21.54
CA GLU A 47 3.17 24.46 21.88
C GLU A 47 4.37 23.82 22.60
N ILE A 48 4.12 22.93 23.56
CA ILE A 48 5.19 22.22 24.29
C ILE A 48 5.99 21.30 23.35
N VAL A 49 5.33 20.59 22.43
CA VAL A 49 6.00 19.73 21.44
C VAL A 49 6.88 20.56 20.51
N ASP A 50 6.39 21.70 20.04
CA ASP A 50 7.15 22.62 19.17
C ASP A 50 8.39 23.17 19.88
N ILE A 51 8.26 23.54 21.16
CA ILE A 51 9.38 23.97 22.00
C ILE A 51 10.38 22.81 22.13
N ILE A 52 9.94 21.60 22.51
CA ILE A 52 10.85 20.46 22.65
C ILE A 52 11.59 20.16 21.33
N TYR A 53 10.90 20.25 20.19
CA TYR A 53 11.50 20.07 18.87
C TYR A 53 12.58 21.13 18.58
N PHE A 54 12.28 22.42 18.79
CA PHE A 54 13.26 23.49 18.61
C PHE A 54 14.47 23.34 19.55
N HIS A 55 14.25 22.88 20.77
CA HIS A 55 15.33 22.61 21.72
C HIS A 55 16.21 21.44 21.28
N LEU A 56 15.64 20.37 20.71
CA LEU A 56 16.42 19.27 20.16
C LEU A 56 17.35 19.72 19.02
N GLN A 57 16.97 20.71 18.22
CA GLN A 57 17.84 21.29 17.18
C GLN A 57 19.05 22.03 17.76
N ALA A 58 18.91 22.62 18.96
CA ALA A 58 19.94 23.45 19.57
C ALA A 58 20.88 22.68 20.53
N THR A 59 20.52 21.47 20.96
CA THR A 59 21.23 20.74 22.03
C THR A 59 22.04 19.56 21.49
N GLN A 60 23.35 19.54 21.82
CA GLN A 60 24.27 18.45 21.47
C GLN A 60 24.42 17.38 22.57
N GLU A 61 23.98 17.67 23.79
CA GLU A 61 24.12 16.78 24.94
C GLU A 61 23.10 15.62 24.90
N ASP A 62 23.58 14.37 24.81
CA ASP A 62 22.73 13.18 24.69
C ASP A 62 21.72 13.01 25.84
N SER A 63 22.13 13.33 27.07
CA SER A 63 21.28 13.20 28.25
C SER A 63 20.05 14.12 28.19
N ALA A 64 20.25 15.36 27.75
CA ALA A 64 19.17 16.33 27.55
C ALA A 64 18.25 15.93 26.38
N ARG A 65 18.81 15.35 25.30
CA ARG A 65 18.02 14.82 24.18
C ARG A 65 17.12 13.66 24.63
N GLN A 66 17.65 12.72 25.41
CA GLN A 66 16.86 11.62 25.96
C GLN A 66 15.75 12.12 26.91
N ALA A 67 16.02 13.15 27.71
CA ALA A 67 15.02 13.78 28.55
C ALA A 67 13.88 14.43 27.73
N ALA A 68 14.23 15.17 26.67
CA ALA A 68 13.28 15.76 25.73
C ALA A 68 12.40 14.70 25.05
N MET A 69 13.01 13.63 24.53
CA MET A 69 12.30 12.49 23.94
C MET A 69 11.39 11.80 24.97
N GLY A 70 11.86 11.63 26.20
CA GLY A 70 11.08 11.08 27.32
C GLY A 70 9.86 11.94 27.67
N ALA A 71 10.00 13.26 27.64
CA ALA A 71 8.91 14.20 27.86
C ALA A 71 7.81 14.06 26.80
N VAL A 72 8.17 13.93 25.51
CA VAL A 72 7.20 13.69 24.43
C VAL A 72 6.47 12.36 24.62
N CYS A 73 7.18 11.30 25.01
CA CYS A 73 6.57 10.00 25.34
C CYS A 73 5.59 10.10 26.52
N LEU A 74 5.89 10.91 27.55
CA LEU A 74 5.01 11.15 28.68
C LEU A 74 3.76 11.94 28.29
N LEU A 75 3.90 12.96 27.44
CA LEU A 75 2.76 13.70 26.89
C LEU A 75 1.82 12.77 26.12
N ALA A 76 2.39 11.87 25.30
CA ALA A 76 1.64 10.89 24.53
C ALA A 76 0.92 9.85 25.40
N GLU A 77 1.26 9.70 26.69
CA GLU A 77 0.55 8.79 27.61
C GLU A 77 -0.90 9.24 27.87
N LYS A 78 -1.23 10.54 27.74
CA LYS A 78 -2.59 11.07 27.97
C LYS A 78 -3.14 11.87 26.79
N HIS A 79 -2.27 12.54 26.03
CA HIS A 79 -2.64 13.45 24.95
C HIS A 79 -2.06 12.96 23.62
N THR A 80 -2.30 11.68 23.29
CA THR A 80 -1.71 11.04 22.10
C THR A 80 -2.09 11.77 20.82
N GLN A 81 -3.35 12.18 20.68
CA GLN A 81 -3.87 12.83 19.48
C GLN A 81 -3.18 14.18 19.25
N GLU A 82 -3.01 14.98 20.30
CA GLU A 82 -2.39 16.29 20.26
C GLU A 82 -0.89 16.19 19.93
N VAL A 83 -0.18 15.23 20.54
CA VAL A 83 1.24 14.97 20.24
C VAL A 83 1.42 14.52 18.79
N VAL A 84 0.62 13.57 18.32
CA VAL A 84 0.71 13.07 16.93
C VAL A 84 0.40 14.20 15.96
N SER A 85 -0.66 14.99 16.20
CA SER A 85 -1.01 16.11 15.33
C SER A 85 0.08 17.18 15.27
N ALA A 86 0.72 17.51 16.40
CA ALA A 86 1.80 18.48 16.44
C ALA A 86 3.04 17.99 15.69
N LEU A 87 3.49 16.75 15.96
CA LEU A 87 4.65 16.17 15.27
C LEU A 87 4.44 16.01 13.76
N LEU A 88 3.22 15.68 13.32
CA LEU A 88 2.93 15.55 11.89
C LEU A 88 3.13 16.86 11.12
N ARG A 89 2.90 18.04 11.74
CA ARG A 89 3.15 19.35 11.10
C ARG A 89 4.63 19.56 10.77
N VAL A 90 5.53 19.04 11.60
CA VAL A 90 6.99 19.17 11.41
C VAL A 90 7.62 17.96 10.73
N SER A 91 6.84 16.95 10.31
CA SER A 91 7.38 15.67 9.80
C SER A 91 7.82 15.65 8.34
N LEU A 92 7.40 16.62 7.52
CA LEU A 92 7.76 16.64 6.10
C LEU A 92 9.25 16.94 5.81
N PRO A 93 9.92 17.87 6.50
CA PRO A 93 11.35 18.17 6.27
C PRO A 93 12.29 17.01 6.62
N CYS A 94 11.83 16.03 7.41
CA CYS A 94 12.57 14.80 7.72
C CYS A 94 13.95 15.00 8.34
N ASP A 95 14.10 15.99 9.21
CA ASP A 95 15.36 16.17 9.92
C ASP A 95 15.63 15.02 10.92
N SER A 96 16.87 14.96 11.41
CA SER A 96 17.28 13.97 12.40
C SER A 96 16.53 14.09 13.72
N HIS A 97 16.02 15.28 14.06
CA HIS A 97 15.35 15.59 15.31
C HIS A 97 13.92 15.01 15.36
N VAL A 98 13.13 15.25 14.32
CA VAL A 98 11.79 14.65 14.18
C VAL A 98 11.92 13.13 14.07
N SER A 99 12.97 12.64 13.39
CA SER A 99 13.24 11.20 13.31
C SER A 99 13.43 10.59 14.71
N GLN A 100 14.24 11.22 15.57
CA GLN A 100 14.44 10.77 16.95
C GLN A 100 13.16 10.79 17.79
N LEU A 101 12.29 11.80 17.60
CA LEU A 101 11.01 11.88 18.31
C LEU A 101 10.05 10.74 17.93
N TRP A 102 9.91 10.45 16.62
CA TRP A 102 9.09 9.33 16.16
C TRP A 102 9.67 7.98 16.59
N GLU A 103 10.98 7.82 16.54
CA GLU A 103 11.67 6.63 17.04
C GLU A 103 11.45 6.41 18.54
N ALA A 104 11.49 7.48 19.34
CA ALA A 104 11.17 7.42 20.77
C ALA A 104 9.74 6.95 21.01
N LEU A 105 8.77 7.47 20.25
CA LEU A 105 7.37 7.02 20.32
C LEU A 105 7.21 5.55 19.89
N GLY A 106 8.02 5.07 18.94
CA GLY A 106 8.09 3.66 18.55
C GLY A 106 8.70 2.74 19.62
N ARG A 107 9.62 3.27 20.45
CA ARG A 107 10.21 2.59 21.62
C ARG A 107 9.43 2.74 22.91
N ALA A 108 8.43 3.63 22.94
CA ALA A 108 7.64 3.91 24.13
C ALA A 108 6.91 2.65 24.64
N LYS A 109 6.46 2.70 25.89
CA LYS A 109 5.67 1.63 26.51
C LYS A 109 4.53 1.21 25.58
N LYS A 110 4.29 -0.11 25.48
CA LYS A 110 3.26 -0.73 24.63
C LYS A 110 1.92 0.02 24.52
N PRO A 111 1.26 0.50 25.60
CA PRO A 111 0.00 1.23 25.47
C PRO A 111 0.13 2.59 24.76
N VAL A 112 1.28 3.26 24.85
CA VAL A 112 1.52 4.54 24.15
C VAL A 112 1.76 4.28 22.69
N SER A 113 2.69 3.37 22.38
CA SER A 113 3.10 3.10 21.00
C SER A 113 1.96 2.52 20.15
N LEU A 114 1.06 1.72 20.75
CA LEU A 114 -0.19 1.28 20.10
C LEU A 114 -1.19 2.41 19.85
N ARG A 115 -1.34 3.36 20.77
CA ARG A 115 -2.23 4.52 20.58
C ARG A 115 -1.68 5.44 19.50
N VAL A 116 -0.36 5.68 19.49
CA VAL A 116 0.31 6.44 18.42
C VAL A 116 0.06 5.77 17.07
N LEU A 117 0.22 4.45 16.97
CA LEU A 117 -0.07 3.72 15.74
C LEU A 117 -1.55 3.82 15.34
N ALA A 118 -2.48 3.76 16.29
CA ALA A 118 -3.90 3.89 16.02
C ALA A 118 -4.26 5.28 15.48
N GLU A 119 -3.69 6.34 16.04
CA GLU A 119 -3.85 7.71 15.55
C GLU A 119 -3.26 7.88 14.16
N LEU A 120 -2.01 7.43 13.93
CA LEU A 120 -1.41 7.45 12.59
C LEU A 120 -2.26 6.69 11.57
N LEU A 121 -2.77 5.51 11.93
CA LEU A 121 -3.66 4.75 11.04
C LEU A 121 -4.99 5.49 10.79
N ALA A 122 -5.54 6.18 11.79
CA ALA A 122 -6.73 7.01 11.62
C ALA A 122 -6.49 8.17 10.64
N MET A 123 -5.29 8.77 10.67
CA MET A 123 -4.87 9.81 9.73
C MET A 123 -4.62 9.26 8.33
N LEU A 124 -3.99 8.09 8.20
CA LEU A 124 -3.70 7.45 6.92
C LEU A 124 -4.97 7.03 6.16
N LYS A 125 -6.03 6.65 6.90
CA LYS A 125 -7.34 6.30 6.33
C LYS A 125 -8.05 7.49 5.66
N ARG A 126 -7.67 8.72 6.00
CA ARG A 126 -8.26 9.92 5.41
C ARG A 126 -7.70 10.13 4.00
N ARG A 127 -8.56 10.63 3.10
CA ARG A 127 -8.17 10.99 1.74
C ARG A 127 -7.21 12.20 1.77
N PRO A 128 -6.07 12.16 1.06
CA PRO A 128 -5.20 13.33 0.93
C PRO A 128 -5.91 14.45 0.15
N CYS A 129 -6.15 15.58 0.81
CA CYS A 129 -6.86 16.74 0.23
C CYS A 129 -5.89 17.65 -0.54
N LEU A 130 -5.43 17.21 -1.71
CA LEU A 130 -4.48 17.96 -2.55
C LEU A 130 -5.13 18.96 -3.51
N GLU A 131 -6.31 19.50 -3.20
CA GLU A 131 -7.04 20.42 -4.07
C GLU A 131 -6.84 21.87 -3.63
N THR A 132 -6.38 22.73 -4.54
CA THR A 132 -6.43 24.18 -4.40
C THR A 132 -7.83 24.66 -4.77
N SER A 133 -8.65 25.01 -3.78
CA SER A 133 -9.82 25.85 -4.03
C SER A 133 -9.33 27.30 -4.12
N GLU A 134 -9.29 27.87 -5.32
CA GLU A 134 -8.98 29.31 -5.54
C GLU A 134 -10.08 30.26 -5.03
N THR A 135 -11.02 29.78 -4.23
CA THR A 135 -12.19 30.54 -3.77
C THR A 135 -12.37 30.41 -2.25
N SER A 136 -11.48 31.05 -1.49
CA SER A 136 -11.87 31.84 -0.30
C SER A 136 -10.61 32.37 0.38
N GLY A 137 -10.43 33.68 0.32
CA GLY A 137 -9.64 34.37 1.33
C GLY A 137 -10.34 34.19 2.68
N LEU A 138 -9.55 33.98 3.74
CA LEU A 138 -9.92 33.79 5.15
C LEU A 138 -10.11 32.32 5.59
N SER A 139 -9.00 31.58 5.76
CA SER A 139 -8.57 31.11 7.09
C SER A 139 -7.29 30.28 7.02
N SER A 140 -6.33 30.58 7.89
CA SER A 140 -5.04 29.91 8.06
C SER A 140 -5.14 28.49 8.69
N SER A 141 -6.25 27.79 8.48
CA SER A 141 -6.55 26.48 9.07
C SER A 141 -6.70 25.35 8.04
N PHE A 142 -6.79 25.69 6.74
CA PHE A 142 -7.03 24.71 5.67
C PHE A 142 -5.76 24.09 5.07
N GLU A 143 -4.59 24.72 5.21
CA GLU A 143 -3.33 24.17 4.66
C GLU A 143 -2.86 22.92 5.43
N ASP A 144 -3.06 22.88 6.76
CA ASP A 144 -2.62 21.81 7.65
C ASP A 144 -3.27 20.44 7.35
N ALA A 145 -4.55 20.41 6.99
CA ALA A 145 -5.31 19.15 6.88
C ALA A 145 -4.91 18.28 5.68
N SER A 146 -4.39 18.90 4.61
CA SER A 146 -4.01 18.23 3.36
C SER A 146 -2.71 17.41 3.47
N ILE A 147 -1.81 17.87 4.35
CA ILE A 147 -0.45 17.35 4.51
C ILE A 147 -0.39 16.15 5.48
N LEU A 148 -1.37 16.03 6.38
CA LEU A 148 -1.32 15.04 7.46
C LEU A 148 -1.20 13.59 6.97
N PRO A 149 -1.93 13.13 5.92
CA PRO A 149 -1.74 11.77 5.41
C PRO A 149 -0.33 11.53 4.84
N LEU A 150 0.28 12.54 4.21
CA LEU A 150 1.65 12.47 3.68
C LEU A 150 2.66 12.35 4.82
N ALA A 151 2.57 13.26 5.79
CA ALA A 151 3.39 13.25 7.00
C ALA A 151 3.25 11.93 7.77
N THR A 152 2.05 11.34 7.75
CA THR A 152 1.76 10.05 8.39
C THR A 152 2.53 8.91 7.72
N SER A 153 2.57 8.85 6.38
CA SER A 153 3.36 7.85 5.67
C SER A 153 4.85 7.93 6.05
N ARG A 154 5.36 9.15 6.22
CA ARG A 154 6.74 9.40 6.65
C ARG A 154 6.99 9.01 8.09
N ALA A 155 6.10 9.37 9.02
CA ALA A 155 6.19 8.96 10.42
C ALA A 155 6.23 7.42 10.54
N LEU A 156 5.37 6.72 9.80
CA LEU A 156 5.37 5.25 9.75
C LEU A 156 6.69 4.70 9.17
N CYS A 157 7.23 5.32 8.11
CA CYS A 157 8.53 4.97 7.57
C CYS A 157 9.61 5.02 8.66
N ILE A 158 9.71 6.13 9.39
CA ILE A 158 10.70 6.35 10.45
C ILE A 158 10.54 5.30 11.56
N ILE A 159 9.32 5.17 12.12
CA ILE A 159 9.02 4.26 13.22
C ILE A 159 9.39 2.82 12.89
N PHE A 160 9.05 2.34 11.68
CA PHE A 160 9.28 0.95 11.30
C PHE A 160 10.65 0.67 10.70
N SER A 161 11.39 1.71 10.28
CA SER A 161 12.79 1.55 9.86
C SER A 161 13.72 1.39 11.05
N ASN A 162 13.31 1.86 12.24
CA ASN A 162 14.07 1.71 13.46
C ASN A 162 14.06 0.24 13.96
N LYS A 163 15.26 -0.32 14.10
CA LYS A 163 15.49 -1.69 14.60
C LYS A 163 15.03 -1.89 16.05
N GLU A 164 15.01 -0.82 16.84
CA GLU A 164 14.60 -0.85 18.24
C GLU A 164 13.08 -0.68 18.41
N CYS A 165 12.32 -0.57 17.33
CA CYS A 165 10.87 -0.38 17.40
C CYS A 165 10.18 -1.53 18.13
N LEU A 166 9.42 -1.22 19.18
CA LEU A 166 8.75 -2.22 20.04
C LEU A 166 7.23 -2.30 19.79
N VAL A 167 6.69 -1.56 18.83
CA VAL A 167 5.25 -1.55 18.50
C VAL A 167 4.78 -2.94 18.05
N PRO A 168 3.92 -3.66 18.78
CA PRO A 168 3.44 -4.95 18.32
C PRO A 168 2.39 -4.74 17.21
N MET A 169 2.67 -5.16 15.97
CA MET A 169 1.77 -4.88 14.86
C MET A 169 0.47 -5.67 14.96
N GLY A 170 0.51 -6.97 15.28
CA GLY A 170 -0.69 -7.80 15.50
C GLY A 170 -1.83 -7.51 14.50
N ALA A 171 -3.00 -7.11 15.01
CA ALA A 171 -4.17 -6.75 14.20
C ALA A 171 -4.01 -5.46 13.35
N PHE A 172 -3.04 -4.59 13.66
CA PHE A 172 -2.75 -3.38 12.90
C PHE A 172 -1.98 -3.66 11.61
N TYR A 173 -1.19 -4.73 11.53
CA TYR A 173 -0.30 -5.02 10.39
C TYR A 173 -0.99 -4.89 9.04
N VAL A 174 -2.06 -5.66 8.84
CA VAL A 174 -2.82 -5.68 7.57
C VAL A 174 -3.47 -4.34 7.29
N SER A 175 -3.94 -3.64 8.33
CA SER A 175 -4.55 -2.31 8.14
C SER A 175 -3.51 -1.30 7.67
N VAL A 176 -2.34 -1.23 8.32
CA VAL A 176 -1.26 -0.32 7.93
C VAL A 176 -0.81 -0.60 6.49
N LEU A 177 -0.61 -1.87 6.15
CA LEU A 177 -0.21 -2.27 4.81
C LEU A 177 -1.23 -1.84 3.74
N ILE A 178 -2.51 -2.17 3.93
CA ILE A 178 -3.57 -1.84 2.96
C ILE A 178 -3.72 -0.33 2.81
N PHE A 179 -3.74 0.43 3.91
CA PHE A 179 -3.94 1.87 3.84
C PHE A 179 -2.71 2.61 3.33
N LEU A 180 -1.49 2.09 3.48
CA LEU A 180 -0.29 2.61 2.80
C LEU A 180 -0.36 2.37 1.28
N ILE A 181 -0.81 1.19 0.84
CA ILE A 181 -1.01 0.89 -0.59
C ILE A 181 -2.06 1.82 -1.20
N ILE A 182 -3.19 2.02 -0.51
CA ILE A 182 -4.23 2.97 -0.93
C ILE A 182 -3.70 4.40 -0.93
N HIS A 183 -2.92 4.78 0.08
CA HIS A 183 -2.31 6.10 0.16
C HIS A 183 -1.44 6.36 -1.07
N LEU A 184 -0.58 5.40 -1.43
CA LEU A 184 0.25 5.45 -2.64
C LEU A 184 -0.59 5.66 -3.92
N HIS A 185 -1.74 5.00 -4.04
CA HIS A 185 -2.64 5.20 -5.19
C HIS A 185 -3.10 6.65 -5.34
N TYR A 186 -3.41 7.33 -4.23
CA TYR A 186 -3.80 8.74 -4.28
C TYR A 186 -2.65 9.64 -4.76
N LEU A 187 -1.40 9.29 -4.43
CA LEU A 187 -0.22 10.08 -4.80
C LEU A 187 0.15 9.94 -6.29
N LEU A 188 -0.04 8.76 -6.88
CA LEU A 188 0.37 8.48 -8.25
C LEU A 188 -0.48 9.20 -9.31
N GLN A 189 -1.76 9.45 -9.07
CA GLN A 189 -2.68 9.94 -10.11
C GLN A 189 -2.92 11.45 -10.10
N LYS A 190 -2.40 12.18 -9.11
CA LYS A 190 -2.52 13.65 -9.08
C LYS A 190 -1.31 14.28 -9.75
N HIS A 191 -1.56 15.06 -10.81
CA HIS A 191 -0.56 15.99 -11.34
C HIS A 191 -0.14 16.93 -10.20
N MET A 192 1.18 17.14 -10.10
CA MET A 192 1.88 18.07 -9.20
C MET A 192 0.98 19.18 -8.63
N PRO A 193 0.68 19.19 -7.32
CA PRO A 193 0.15 20.39 -6.68
C PRO A 193 1.19 21.51 -6.79
N VAL A 194 0.78 22.68 -7.26
CA VAL A 194 1.61 23.88 -7.43
C VAL A 194 2.26 24.36 -6.11
N LEU A 195 1.80 23.86 -4.97
CA LEU A 195 2.29 24.17 -3.61
C LEU A 195 3.73 23.70 -3.32
N LEU A 196 4.30 22.81 -4.13
CA LEU A 196 5.72 22.40 -4.04
C LEU A 196 6.58 22.97 -5.18
N LYS A 197 6.16 24.05 -5.85
CA LYS A 197 7.12 24.85 -6.61
C LYS A 197 8.08 25.50 -5.60
N PRO A 198 9.40 25.26 -5.69
CA PRO A 198 10.33 25.94 -4.81
C PRO A 198 10.16 27.44 -5.03
N LYS A 199 9.63 28.16 -4.05
CA LYS A 199 9.87 29.60 -3.96
C LYS A 199 11.40 29.72 -4.00
N LYS A 200 11.92 30.48 -4.96
CA LYS A 200 13.35 30.82 -5.07
C LYS A 200 13.78 31.51 -3.78
N VAL A 201 14.13 30.73 -2.77
CA VAL A 201 14.76 31.16 -1.53
C VAL A 201 15.80 30.10 -1.21
N SER A 202 17.04 30.54 -1.14
CA SER A 202 18.23 29.74 -0.94
C SER A 202 18.23 29.12 0.47
N SER A 203 17.67 27.91 0.64
CA SER A 203 17.91 27.02 1.78
C SER A 203 17.60 25.55 1.40
N PRO A 204 18.22 24.54 2.05
CA PRO A 204 18.11 23.15 1.60
C PRO A 204 16.82 22.47 2.10
N ALA A 205 16.32 21.52 1.31
CA ALA A 205 15.40 20.43 1.70
C ALA A 205 13.87 20.70 1.81
N THR A 206 13.23 21.23 0.76
CA THR A 206 11.82 20.86 0.50
C THR A 206 11.79 19.55 -0.31
N PRO A 207 11.13 18.47 0.17
CA PRO A 207 11.09 17.20 -0.56
C PRO A 207 10.36 17.37 -1.89
N LEU A 208 10.98 16.90 -2.97
CA LEU A 208 10.37 16.83 -4.29
C LEU A 208 9.19 15.85 -4.24
N TRP A 209 8.17 16.01 -5.08
CA TRP A 209 7.02 15.09 -5.13
C TRP A 209 7.43 13.61 -5.29
N GLY A 210 8.51 13.34 -6.04
CA GLY A 210 9.12 12.01 -6.13
C GLY A 210 9.55 11.45 -4.78
N ASP A 211 10.06 12.29 -3.88
CA ASP A 211 10.50 11.89 -2.55
C ASP A 211 9.34 11.39 -1.69
N ILE A 212 8.11 11.92 -1.90
CA ILE A 212 6.92 11.56 -1.11
C ILE A 212 6.38 10.17 -1.52
N CYS A 213 6.29 9.89 -2.81
CA CYS A 213 5.95 8.55 -3.32
C CYS A 213 6.99 7.53 -2.87
N CYS A 214 8.29 7.86 -3.00
CA CYS A 214 9.39 7.04 -2.49
C CYS A 214 9.24 6.77 -0.99
N CYS A 215 8.91 7.79 -0.17
CA CYS A 215 8.70 7.62 1.27
C CYS A 215 7.57 6.64 1.59
N THR A 216 6.47 6.66 0.84
CA THR A 216 5.35 5.73 1.06
C THR A 216 5.74 4.29 0.70
N VAL A 217 6.51 4.11 -0.38
CA VAL A 217 7.06 2.81 -0.77
C VAL A 217 8.08 2.30 0.27
N GLU A 218 8.95 3.17 0.78
CA GLU A 218 9.88 2.82 1.87
C GLU A 218 9.14 2.49 3.17
N ALA A 219 8.03 3.17 3.48
CA ALA A 219 7.17 2.81 4.61
C ALA A 219 6.60 1.40 4.45
N LEU A 220 6.12 1.05 3.25
CA LEU A 220 5.65 -0.31 2.94
C LEU A 220 6.77 -1.34 3.13
N LYS A 221 7.96 -1.09 2.58
CA LYS A 221 9.13 -1.97 2.74
C LYS A 221 9.49 -2.15 4.21
N ALA A 222 9.52 -1.07 4.99
CA ALA A 222 9.84 -1.10 6.42
C ALA A 222 8.84 -1.94 7.22
N VAL A 223 7.54 -1.75 6.99
CA VAL A 223 6.46 -2.53 7.62
C VAL A 223 6.60 -4.02 7.29
N MET A 224 6.85 -4.37 6.04
CA MET A 224 6.94 -5.76 5.59
C MET A 224 8.21 -6.45 6.09
N LYS A 225 9.34 -5.73 6.07
CA LYS A 225 10.64 -6.20 6.60
C LYS A 225 10.53 -6.63 8.06
N ARG A 226 9.74 -5.89 8.83
CA ARG A 226 9.57 -6.10 10.27
C ARG A 226 8.83 -7.38 10.61
N GLU A 227 7.76 -7.70 9.89
CA GLU A 227 7.02 -8.94 10.14
C GLU A 227 7.71 -10.15 9.51
N LYS A 228 8.04 -10.09 8.21
CA LYS A 228 8.69 -11.20 7.52
C LYS A 228 9.65 -10.68 6.45
N TYR A 229 10.95 -10.79 6.74
CA TYR A 229 12.00 -10.47 5.78
C TYR A 229 11.86 -11.24 4.45
N SER A 230 11.46 -12.53 4.50
CA SER A 230 11.25 -13.36 3.31
C SER A 230 10.11 -12.86 2.41
N LEU A 231 9.10 -12.22 2.99
CA LEU A 231 8.02 -11.58 2.24
C LEU A 231 8.57 -10.35 1.49
N MET A 232 9.39 -9.53 2.13
CA MET A 232 10.02 -8.37 1.48
C MET A 232 10.92 -8.80 0.30
N GLN A 233 11.73 -9.84 0.48
CA GLN A 233 12.59 -10.36 -0.59
C GLN A 233 11.79 -10.88 -1.78
N SER A 234 10.71 -11.62 -1.54
CA SER A 234 9.81 -12.15 -2.58
C SER A 234 9.21 -11.03 -3.43
N VAL A 235 8.76 -9.95 -2.78
CA VAL A 235 8.19 -8.77 -3.47
C VAL A 235 9.24 -8.03 -4.27
N SER A 236 10.46 -7.89 -3.73
CA SER A 236 11.60 -7.28 -4.44
C SER A 236 12.00 -8.10 -5.67
N LEU A 237 12.07 -9.42 -5.54
CA LEU A 237 12.41 -10.32 -6.65
C LEU A 237 11.34 -10.33 -7.75
N ALA A 238 10.09 -10.06 -7.40
CA ALA A 238 8.99 -9.95 -8.35
C ALA A 238 8.92 -8.59 -9.07
N GLY A 239 9.84 -7.65 -8.80
CA GLY A 239 9.82 -6.31 -9.41
C GLY A 239 8.63 -5.44 -8.98
N ALA A 240 7.91 -5.82 -7.92
CA ALA A 240 6.65 -5.18 -7.55
C ALA A 240 6.82 -3.72 -7.08
N TRP A 241 7.99 -3.34 -6.55
CA TRP A 241 8.23 -1.97 -6.08
C TRP A 241 8.27 -0.95 -7.22
N ASP A 242 8.86 -1.33 -8.35
CA ASP A 242 8.95 -0.48 -9.53
C ASP A 242 7.55 -0.31 -10.14
N LEU A 243 6.78 -1.40 -10.19
CA LEU A 243 5.39 -1.39 -10.65
C LEU A 243 4.49 -0.54 -9.74
N LEU A 244 4.65 -0.63 -8.41
CA LEU A 244 3.92 0.20 -7.46
C LEU A 244 4.25 1.70 -7.57
N SER A 245 5.38 2.06 -8.16
CA SER A 245 5.83 3.45 -8.25
C SER A 245 5.32 4.16 -9.50
N MET A 246 4.66 3.44 -10.42
CA MET A 246 4.17 3.99 -11.69
C MET A 246 2.63 3.91 -11.76
N PRO A 247 1.93 4.97 -12.19
CA PRO A 247 0.47 4.99 -12.27
C PRO A 247 -0.12 3.89 -13.17
N GLU A 248 0.58 3.56 -14.25
CA GLU A 248 0.14 2.60 -15.26
C GLU A 248 0.20 1.15 -14.72
N THR A 249 1.27 0.81 -14.01
CA THR A 249 1.55 -0.56 -13.53
C THR A 249 1.20 -0.77 -12.05
N TYR A 250 0.71 0.26 -11.36
CA TYR A 250 0.36 0.22 -9.95
C TYR A 250 -0.50 -1.00 -9.57
N LEU A 251 -1.57 -1.29 -10.32
CA LEU A 251 -2.47 -2.40 -9.99
C LEU A 251 -1.79 -3.77 -10.14
N GLU A 252 -0.84 -3.92 -11.04
CA GLU A 252 -0.02 -5.13 -11.19
C GLU A 252 0.90 -5.29 -9.99
N GLY A 253 1.53 -4.20 -9.55
CA GLY A 253 2.30 -4.15 -8.31
C GLY A 253 1.46 -4.58 -7.09
N VAL A 254 0.22 -4.09 -6.98
CA VAL A 254 -0.71 -4.50 -5.90
C VAL A 254 -1.07 -5.99 -5.98
N LEU A 255 -1.30 -6.53 -7.17
CA LEU A 255 -1.59 -7.95 -7.36
C LEU A 255 -0.42 -8.85 -6.96
N LEU A 256 0.80 -8.48 -7.36
CA LEU A 256 2.01 -9.22 -6.98
C LEU A 256 2.23 -9.16 -5.47
N LEU A 257 2.00 -8.00 -4.87
CA LEU A 257 2.09 -7.80 -3.43
C LEU A 257 1.07 -8.69 -2.69
N ALA A 258 -0.18 -8.72 -3.15
CA ALA A 258 -1.21 -9.59 -2.59
C ALA A 258 -0.81 -11.06 -2.67
N ARG A 259 -0.34 -11.53 -3.84
CA ARG A 259 0.14 -12.91 -4.02
C ARG A 259 1.31 -13.25 -3.11
N ALA A 260 2.26 -12.33 -2.93
CA ALA A 260 3.39 -12.53 -2.04
C ALA A 260 2.95 -12.66 -0.57
N ILE A 261 2.03 -11.81 -0.10
CA ILE A 261 1.47 -11.87 1.26
C ILE A 261 0.84 -13.24 1.50
N LEU A 262 0.05 -13.73 0.55
CA LEU A 262 -0.62 -15.02 0.63
C LEU A 262 0.36 -16.19 0.62
N LYS A 263 1.38 -16.12 -0.24
CA LYS A 263 2.40 -17.17 -0.37
C LYS A 263 3.22 -17.34 0.92
N HIS A 264 3.64 -16.23 1.53
CA HIS A 264 4.56 -16.25 2.68
C HIS A 264 3.86 -16.07 4.04
N HIS A 265 2.57 -15.73 4.05
CA HIS A 265 1.82 -15.41 5.26
C HIS A 265 0.33 -15.81 5.21
N ARG A 266 0.03 -17.06 4.85
CA ARG A 266 -1.33 -17.63 4.70
C ARG A 266 -2.33 -17.36 5.85
N SER A 267 -1.86 -17.10 7.07
CA SER A 267 -2.75 -16.73 8.18
C SER A 267 -3.39 -15.34 8.02
N LEU A 268 -2.91 -14.52 7.08
CA LEU A 268 -3.41 -13.17 6.84
C LEU A 268 -4.54 -13.10 5.81
N ASP A 269 -4.84 -14.17 5.07
CA ASP A 269 -5.85 -14.19 3.99
C ASP A 269 -7.20 -13.59 4.48
N PHE A 270 -7.70 -14.09 5.61
CA PHE A 270 -8.95 -13.61 6.21
C PHE A 270 -8.82 -12.20 6.78
N ALA A 271 -7.66 -11.85 7.36
CA ALA A 271 -7.42 -10.51 7.88
C ALA A 271 -7.39 -9.47 6.74
N VAL A 272 -6.78 -9.80 5.59
CA VAL A 272 -6.81 -8.96 4.38
C VAL A 272 -8.24 -8.86 3.87
N PHE A 273 -8.95 -9.97 3.75
CA PHE A 273 -10.35 -9.97 3.31
C PHE A 273 -11.24 -9.07 4.17
N THR A 274 -11.20 -9.19 5.50
CA THR A 274 -12.04 -8.39 6.41
C THR A 274 -11.76 -6.89 6.31
N LYS A 275 -10.56 -6.49 5.89
CA LYS A 275 -10.21 -5.08 5.65
C LYS A 275 -10.56 -4.60 4.24
N VAL A 276 -10.46 -5.47 3.24
CA VAL A 276 -10.77 -5.18 1.84
C VAL A 276 -12.28 -5.12 1.59
N ALA A 277 -13.08 -6.00 2.20
CA ALA A 277 -14.50 -6.11 1.91
C ALA A 277 -15.29 -4.79 2.12
N PRO A 278 -15.12 -4.02 3.22
CA PRO A 278 -15.79 -2.73 3.37
C PRO A 278 -15.39 -1.71 2.30
N LEU A 279 -14.14 -1.75 1.83
CA LEU A 279 -13.62 -0.84 0.82
C LEU A 279 -14.21 -1.13 -0.57
N LEU A 280 -14.52 -2.40 -0.87
CA LEU A 280 -15.21 -2.77 -2.12
C LEU A 280 -16.60 -2.13 -2.22
N HIS A 281 -17.31 -2.02 -1.09
CA HIS A 281 -18.69 -1.52 -1.04
C HIS A 281 -18.74 0.01 -0.83
N HIS A 282 -18.01 0.51 0.16
CA HIS A 282 -18.13 1.88 0.66
C HIS A 282 -16.91 2.76 0.37
N GLY A 283 -15.86 2.22 -0.23
CA GLY A 283 -14.69 3.00 -0.60
C GLY A 283 -14.98 4.02 -1.71
N ASP A 284 -14.15 5.05 -1.78
CA ASP A 284 -14.08 5.89 -2.99
C ASP A 284 -13.46 5.13 -4.17
N ASP A 285 -13.33 5.76 -5.33
CA ASP A 285 -12.83 5.10 -6.53
C ASP A 285 -11.43 4.50 -6.39
N LYS A 286 -10.52 5.15 -5.66
CA LYS A 286 -9.13 4.67 -5.48
C LYS A 286 -9.10 3.52 -4.49
N GLN A 287 -9.83 3.67 -3.38
CA GLN A 287 -10.01 2.61 -2.39
C GLN A 287 -10.63 1.37 -3.02
N LYS A 288 -11.71 1.54 -3.80
CA LYS A 288 -12.38 0.44 -4.50
C LYS A 288 -11.44 -0.25 -5.48
N LEU A 289 -10.73 0.49 -6.33
CA LEU A 289 -9.88 -0.10 -7.35
C LEU A 289 -8.68 -0.85 -6.74
N THR A 290 -8.04 -0.30 -5.69
CA THR A 290 -7.00 -1.01 -4.93
C THR A 290 -7.57 -2.23 -4.20
N ALA A 291 -8.76 -2.11 -3.59
CA ALA A 291 -9.44 -3.21 -2.92
C ALA A 291 -9.81 -4.33 -3.89
N MET A 292 -10.25 -4.01 -5.11
CA MET A 292 -10.51 -4.97 -6.18
C MET A 292 -9.23 -5.73 -6.55
N ALA A 293 -8.10 -5.05 -6.69
CA ALA A 293 -6.81 -5.68 -6.99
C ALA A 293 -6.36 -6.63 -5.87
N LEU A 294 -6.43 -6.18 -4.61
CA LEU A 294 -6.15 -7.03 -3.45
C LEU A 294 -7.08 -8.25 -3.41
N PHE A 295 -8.40 -8.05 -3.58
CA PHE A 295 -9.39 -9.11 -3.60
C PHE A 295 -9.12 -10.13 -4.71
N THR A 296 -8.86 -9.67 -5.93
CA THR A 296 -8.47 -10.53 -7.06
C THR A 296 -7.22 -11.34 -6.75
N GLY A 297 -6.23 -10.74 -6.06
CA GLY A 297 -5.05 -11.45 -5.55
C GLY A 297 -5.40 -12.54 -4.55
N LEU A 298 -6.32 -12.29 -3.59
CA LEU A 298 -6.80 -13.29 -2.61
C LEU A 298 -7.36 -14.55 -3.28
N LEU A 299 -8.04 -14.39 -4.41
CA LEU A 299 -8.65 -15.51 -5.13
C LEU A 299 -7.63 -16.52 -5.68
N SER A 300 -6.33 -16.18 -5.74
CA SER A 300 -5.32 -17.14 -6.20
C SER A 300 -5.11 -18.31 -5.25
N THR A 301 -5.53 -18.21 -3.97
CA THR A 301 -5.41 -19.31 -2.99
C THR A 301 -6.71 -20.07 -2.81
N GLU A 302 -6.60 -21.40 -2.67
CA GLU A 302 -7.74 -22.28 -2.43
C GLU A 302 -8.42 -22.00 -1.08
N SER A 303 -7.64 -21.60 -0.05
CA SER A 303 -8.12 -21.20 1.28
C SER A 303 -9.16 -20.09 1.20
N THR A 304 -8.88 -19.05 0.42
CA THR A 304 -9.78 -17.92 0.21
C THR A 304 -11.05 -18.37 -0.50
N TYR A 305 -10.93 -19.20 -1.54
CA TYR A 305 -12.07 -19.71 -2.28
C TYR A 305 -13.01 -20.58 -1.42
N VAL A 306 -12.47 -21.43 -0.54
CA VAL A 306 -13.28 -22.25 0.38
C VAL A 306 -13.95 -21.39 1.44
N THR A 307 -13.24 -20.39 1.96
CA THR A 307 -13.75 -19.51 3.02
C THR A 307 -14.81 -18.55 2.51
N LEU A 308 -14.61 -18.00 1.31
CA LEU A 308 -15.53 -17.08 0.67
C LEU A 308 -16.55 -17.85 -0.15
N LYS A 309 -17.83 -17.79 0.25
CA LYS A 309 -18.92 -18.45 -0.49
C LYS A 309 -18.83 -18.12 -1.99
N LYS A 310 -18.84 -19.15 -2.85
CA LYS A 310 -18.76 -19.02 -4.31
C LYS A 310 -19.67 -17.94 -4.89
N GLN A 311 -20.92 -17.88 -4.43
CA GLN A 311 -21.91 -16.88 -4.90
C GLN A 311 -21.48 -15.44 -4.59
N TYR A 312 -20.83 -15.21 -3.45
CA TYR A 312 -20.31 -13.91 -3.07
C TYR A 312 -19.18 -13.47 -4.03
N ILE A 313 -18.22 -14.37 -4.30
CA ILE A 313 -17.13 -14.11 -5.24
C ILE A 313 -17.68 -13.83 -6.64
N LEU A 314 -18.53 -14.72 -7.16
CA LEU A 314 -19.07 -14.59 -8.51
C LEU A 314 -19.98 -13.37 -8.67
N GLY A 315 -20.69 -12.96 -7.62
CA GLY A 315 -21.49 -11.73 -7.63
C GLY A 315 -20.63 -10.49 -7.89
N HIS A 316 -19.50 -10.36 -7.20
CA HIS A 316 -18.55 -9.26 -7.43
C HIS A 316 -17.97 -9.31 -8.85
N LEU A 317 -17.42 -10.45 -9.26
CA LEU A 317 -16.76 -10.57 -10.57
C LEU A 317 -17.75 -10.34 -11.74
N LYS A 318 -19.01 -10.77 -11.61
CA LYS A 318 -20.06 -10.50 -12.60
C LYS A 318 -20.37 -9.01 -12.71
N ASN A 319 -20.42 -8.29 -11.58
CA ASN A 319 -20.65 -6.85 -11.60
C ASN A 319 -19.46 -6.10 -12.22
N TRP A 320 -18.23 -6.54 -11.93
CA TRP A 320 -17.02 -5.91 -12.45
C TRP A 320 -16.82 -6.15 -13.95
N HIS A 321 -17.35 -7.25 -14.49
CA HIS A 321 -17.29 -7.58 -15.93
C HIS A 321 -17.93 -6.50 -16.82
N VAL A 322 -18.99 -5.86 -16.34
CA VAL A 322 -19.74 -4.84 -17.09
C VAL A 322 -19.36 -3.41 -16.68
N ASP A 323 -18.32 -3.23 -15.84
CA ASP A 323 -17.86 -1.89 -15.42
C ASP A 323 -17.28 -1.12 -16.63
N PRO A 324 -17.55 0.20 -16.75
CA PRO A 324 -17.04 1.01 -17.85
C PRO A 324 -15.51 1.12 -17.88
N ARG A 325 -14.83 0.95 -16.74
CA ARG A 325 -13.37 1.10 -16.64
C ARG A 325 -12.65 -0.19 -17.06
N PRO A 326 -11.70 -0.12 -18.03
CA PRO A 326 -10.94 -1.29 -18.46
C PRO A 326 -10.19 -2.00 -17.33
N ALA A 327 -9.61 -1.24 -16.41
CA ALA A 327 -8.89 -1.80 -15.26
C ALA A 327 -9.78 -2.70 -14.37
N VAL A 328 -11.04 -2.32 -14.15
CA VAL A 328 -11.99 -3.11 -13.34
C VAL A 328 -12.37 -4.40 -14.05
N ARG A 329 -12.66 -4.33 -15.35
CA ARG A 329 -12.92 -5.53 -16.17
C ARG A 329 -11.74 -6.48 -16.15
N TRP A 330 -10.52 -5.95 -16.23
CA TRP A 330 -9.29 -6.75 -16.18
C TRP A 330 -9.11 -7.46 -14.83
N LEU A 331 -9.39 -6.77 -13.71
CA LEU A 331 -9.40 -7.40 -12.39
C LEU A 331 -10.47 -8.49 -12.26
N ALA A 332 -11.63 -8.30 -12.89
CA ALA A 332 -12.69 -9.30 -12.95
C ALA A 332 -12.23 -10.56 -13.69
N LEU A 333 -11.52 -10.37 -14.80
CA LEU A 333 -10.99 -11.46 -15.62
C LEU A 333 -9.96 -12.28 -14.86
N LEU A 334 -8.99 -11.60 -14.26
CA LEU A 334 -7.98 -12.24 -13.43
C LEU A 334 -8.62 -12.99 -12.26
N GLY A 335 -9.66 -12.42 -11.65
CA GLY A 335 -10.42 -13.06 -10.59
C GLY A 335 -11.12 -14.33 -11.04
N LEU A 336 -11.78 -14.30 -12.21
CA LEU A 336 -12.41 -15.49 -12.80
C LEU A 336 -11.39 -16.57 -13.15
N GLY A 337 -10.23 -16.18 -13.70
CA GLY A 337 -9.12 -17.10 -13.96
C GLY A 337 -8.63 -17.79 -12.68
N ASN A 338 -8.43 -17.03 -11.60
CA ASN A 338 -8.04 -17.57 -10.31
C ASN A 338 -9.09 -18.54 -9.74
N VAL A 339 -10.38 -18.20 -9.85
CA VAL A 339 -11.49 -19.06 -9.40
C VAL A 339 -11.60 -20.35 -10.24
N ALA A 340 -11.32 -20.28 -11.54
CA ALA A 340 -11.36 -21.43 -12.43
C ALA A 340 -10.35 -22.52 -12.03
N LEU A 341 -9.20 -22.14 -11.48
CA LEU A 341 -8.18 -23.09 -11.00
C LEU A 341 -8.70 -23.99 -9.87
N HIS A 342 -9.63 -23.49 -9.05
CA HIS A 342 -10.16 -24.20 -7.88
C HIS A 342 -11.44 -25.00 -8.18
N LEU A 343 -12.06 -24.79 -9.35
CA LEU A 343 -13.36 -25.36 -9.69
C LEU A 343 -13.26 -26.49 -10.70
N GLN A 344 -13.15 -27.73 -10.20
CA GLN A 344 -13.09 -28.92 -11.07
C GLN A 344 -14.44 -29.26 -11.76
N LYS A 345 -15.60 -29.03 -11.11
CA LYS A 345 -16.93 -29.46 -11.62
C LYS A 345 -17.62 -28.46 -12.56
N GLU A 346 -17.35 -27.16 -12.42
CA GLU A 346 -17.98 -26.10 -13.23
C GLU A 346 -16.97 -25.32 -14.09
N ARG A 347 -15.80 -25.93 -14.30
CA ARG A 347 -14.69 -25.32 -15.04
C ARG A 347 -15.11 -24.78 -16.40
N HIS A 348 -15.95 -25.51 -17.14
CA HIS A 348 -16.38 -25.12 -18.48
C HIS A 348 -17.10 -23.76 -18.49
N LYS A 349 -18.06 -23.52 -17.59
CA LYS A 349 -18.80 -22.23 -17.54
C LYS A 349 -17.89 -21.05 -17.20
N ILE A 350 -16.96 -21.25 -16.27
CA ILE A 350 -16.06 -20.19 -15.81
C ILE A 350 -14.96 -19.94 -16.85
N SER A 351 -14.43 -20.98 -17.47
CA SER A 351 -13.50 -20.85 -18.60
C SER A 351 -14.15 -20.12 -19.78
N CYS A 352 -15.41 -20.42 -20.13
CA CYS A 352 -16.15 -19.66 -21.15
C CYS A 352 -16.29 -18.18 -20.79
N ALA A 353 -16.75 -17.89 -19.56
CA ALA A 353 -16.95 -16.53 -19.10
C ALA A 353 -15.64 -15.74 -19.04
N ALA A 354 -14.56 -16.36 -18.56
CA ALA A 354 -13.23 -15.76 -18.53
C ALA A 354 -12.71 -15.48 -19.95
N ALA A 355 -12.78 -16.45 -20.86
CA ALA A 355 -12.38 -16.24 -22.25
C ALA A 355 -13.18 -15.08 -22.88
N LYS A 356 -14.51 -15.14 -22.82
CA LYS A 356 -15.37 -14.09 -23.39
C LYS A 356 -15.07 -12.69 -22.84
N LEU A 357 -14.89 -12.57 -21.53
CA LEU A 357 -14.54 -11.30 -20.88
C LEU A 357 -13.16 -10.80 -21.33
N LEU A 358 -12.17 -11.67 -21.52
CA LEU A 358 -10.88 -11.28 -22.09
C LEU A 358 -11.07 -10.74 -23.51
N GLY A 359 -11.83 -11.43 -24.37
CA GLY A 359 -12.15 -10.93 -25.71
C GLY A 359 -12.85 -9.56 -25.69
N ASP A 360 -13.84 -9.38 -24.81
CA ASP A 360 -14.55 -8.11 -24.64
C ASP A 360 -13.61 -6.99 -24.15
N LEU A 361 -12.68 -7.30 -23.25
CA LEU A 361 -11.64 -6.39 -22.79
C LEU A 361 -10.76 -5.94 -23.95
N LEU A 362 -10.22 -6.89 -24.70
CA LEU A 362 -9.28 -6.63 -25.80
C LEU A 362 -9.91 -5.73 -26.87
N ARG A 363 -11.19 -5.95 -27.19
CA ARG A 363 -11.97 -5.07 -28.07
C ARG A 363 -12.17 -3.67 -27.53
N ALA A 364 -12.29 -3.52 -26.22
CA ALA A 364 -12.52 -2.24 -25.56
C ALA A 364 -11.23 -1.46 -25.22
N LEU A 365 -10.04 -1.99 -25.51
CA LEU A 365 -8.77 -1.31 -25.25
C LEU A 365 -8.50 -0.20 -26.27
N SER A 366 -8.21 1.00 -25.78
CA SER A 366 -7.68 2.10 -26.61
C SER A 366 -6.17 1.95 -26.82
N GLY A 367 -5.62 2.61 -27.86
CA GLY A 367 -4.23 2.43 -28.31
C GLY A 367 -3.16 2.58 -27.21
N LYS A 368 -3.35 3.49 -26.24
CA LYS A 368 -2.41 3.70 -25.12
C LYS A 368 -2.37 2.53 -24.12
N HIS A 369 -3.44 1.74 -24.03
CA HIS A 369 -3.54 0.58 -23.13
C HIS A 369 -3.18 -0.74 -23.81
N LYS A 370 -2.92 -0.73 -25.12
CA LYS A 370 -2.55 -1.95 -25.86
C LYS A 370 -1.18 -2.46 -25.44
N SER A 371 -0.18 -1.59 -25.30
CA SER A 371 1.17 -1.96 -24.86
C SER A 371 1.18 -2.56 -23.45
N PHE A 372 0.38 -1.98 -22.55
CA PHE A 372 0.21 -2.45 -21.17
C PHE A 372 -0.33 -3.88 -21.09
N MET A 373 -1.22 -4.26 -22.01
CA MET A 373 -1.88 -5.56 -21.98
C MET A 373 -1.11 -6.67 -22.70
N GLN A 374 -0.01 -6.36 -23.40
CA GLN A 374 0.72 -7.36 -24.19
C GLN A 374 1.23 -8.53 -23.34
N GLU A 375 1.88 -8.25 -22.20
CA GLU A 375 2.41 -9.30 -21.33
C GLU A 375 1.30 -10.15 -20.70
N GLN A 376 0.17 -9.52 -20.33
CA GLN A 376 -0.97 -10.24 -19.79
C GLN A 376 -1.70 -11.09 -20.83
N VAL A 377 -1.80 -10.60 -22.06
CA VAL A 377 -2.33 -11.36 -23.19
C VAL A 377 -1.45 -12.59 -23.45
N LEU A 378 -0.12 -12.41 -23.42
CA LEU A 378 0.83 -13.51 -23.54
C LEU A 378 0.63 -14.53 -22.41
N ASN A 379 0.56 -14.09 -21.15
CA ASN A 379 0.30 -14.96 -20.00
C ASN A 379 -1.05 -15.69 -20.05
N SER A 380 -2.03 -15.15 -20.79
CA SER A 380 -3.33 -15.78 -21.01
C SER A 380 -3.34 -16.81 -22.14
N MET A 381 -2.32 -16.82 -23.01
CA MET A 381 -2.29 -17.68 -24.20
C MET A 381 -2.19 -19.15 -23.86
N VAL A 382 -1.27 -19.55 -22.98
CA VAL A 382 -1.13 -20.94 -22.54
C VAL A 382 -2.45 -21.45 -21.93
N PRO A 383 -3.09 -20.76 -20.96
CA PRO A 383 -4.43 -21.14 -20.49
C PRO A 383 -5.50 -21.27 -21.57
N LEU A 384 -5.56 -20.34 -22.54
CA LEU A 384 -6.54 -20.36 -23.64
C LEU A 384 -6.30 -21.54 -24.58
N LEU A 385 -5.04 -21.80 -24.96
CA LEU A 385 -4.66 -22.93 -25.81
C LEU A 385 -4.91 -24.28 -25.11
N LEU A 386 -4.64 -24.35 -23.81
CA LEU A 386 -4.97 -25.53 -22.99
C LEU A 386 -6.50 -25.75 -22.87
N ASN A 387 -7.29 -24.67 -22.88
CA ASN A 387 -8.75 -24.74 -22.84
C ASN A 387 -9.38 -25.08 -24.21
N LEU A 388 -8.70 -24.81 -25.34
CA LEU A 388 -9.11 -25.31 -26.67
C LEU A 388 -9.08 -26.83 -26.77
N GLN A 389 -8.24 -27.49 -25.97
CA GLN A 389 -8.10 -28.95 -25.92
C GLN A 389 -9.11 -29.62 -24.97
N GLN A 390 -10.08 -28.87 -24.43
CA GLN A 390 -11.15 -29.41 -23.57
C GLN A 390 -12.31 -29.95 -24.42
N GLN A 391 -13.06 -30.94 -23.90
CA GLN A 391 -14.15 -31.59 -24.65
C GLN A 391 -15.44 -30.74 -24.81
N HIS A 392 -15.51 -29.53 -24.24
CA HIS A 392 -16.75 -28.75 -24.20
C HIS A 392 -16.83 -27.70 -25.33
N PRO A 393 -17.83 -27.76 -26.23
CA PRO A 393 -17.87 -26.94 -27.45
C PRO A 393 -17.92 -25.43 -27.18
N ASP A 394 -18.66 -24.98 -26.17
CA ASP A 394 -18.75 -23.55 -25.83
C ASP A 394 -17.41 -22.97 -25.33
N VAL A 395 -16.58 -23.79 -24.67
CA VAL A 395 -15.26 -23.39 -24.18
C VAL A 395 -14.32 -23.22 -25.35
N ILE A 396 -14.33 -24.18 -26.28
CA ILE A 396 -13.53 -24.14 -27.50
C ILE A 396 -13.87 -22.88 -28.30
N LYS A 397 -15.16 -22.63 -28.55
CA LYS A 397 -15.61 -21.45 -29.29
C LYS A 397 -15.18 -20.15 -28.62
N SER A 398 -15.47 -20.00 -27.32
CA SER A 398 -15.11 -18.78 -26.58
C SER A 398 -13.60 -18.55 -26.55
N CYS A 399 -12.79 -19.60 -26.38
CA CYS A 399 -11.33 -19.49 -26.40
C CYS A 399 -10.80 -19.16 -27.80
N ALA A 400 -11.36 -19.76 -28.85
CA ALA A 400 -10.98 -19.49 -30.24
C ALA A 400 -11.26 -18.04 -30.64
N ASP A 401 -12.46 -17.54 -30.33
CA ASP A 401 -12.86 -16.15 -30.58
C ASP A 401 -11.93 -15.19 -29.83
N THR A 402 -11.62 -15.49 -28.56
CA THR A 402 -10.72 -14.68 -27.73
C THR A 402 -9.28 -14.68 -28.24
N LEU A 403 -8.79 -15.82 -28.72
CA LEU A 403 -7.45 -15.93 -29.29
C LEU A 403 -7.30 -15.10 -30.57
N GLN A 404 -8.36 -14.90 -31.34
CA GLN A 404 -8.33 -13.98 -32.49
C GLN A 404 -8.14 -12.53 -32.03
N GLU A 405 -8.83 -12.11 -30.97
CA GLU A 405 -8.64 -10.79 -30.37
C GLU A 405 -7.22 -10.62 -29.81
N CYS A 406 -6.64 -11.66 -29.19
CA CYS A 406 -5.26 -11.66 -28.73
C CYS A 406 -4.28 -11.44 -29.90
N LYS A 407 -4.48 -12.14 -31.02
CA LYS A 407 -3.68 -12.00 -32.24
C LYS A 407 -3.76 -10.58 -32.80
N ALA A 408 -4.96 -10.03 -32.90
CA ALA A 408 -5.19 -8.68 -33.39
C ALA A 408 -4.48 -7.62 -32.51
N LEU A 409 -4.48 -7.81 -31.18
CA LEU A 409 -3.78 -6.90 -30.27
C LEU A 409 -2.25 -7.01 -30.38
N LEU A 410 -1.73 -8.22 -30.56
CA LEU A 410 -0.28 -8.47 -30.68
C LEU A 410 0.27 -8.17 -32.10
N GLY A 411 -0.59 -7.81 -33.05
CA GLY A 411 -0.19 -7.54 -34.44
C GLY A 411 0.22 -8.81 -35.20
N TRP A 412 -0.29 -9.96 -34.78
CA TRP A 412 0.03 -11.26 -35.35
C TRP A 412 -0.76 -11.49 -36.64
N THR A 413 -0.06 -11.67 -37.77
CA THR A 413 -0.69 -11.84 -39.09
C THR A 413 -1.36 -13.21 -39.23
N LEU A 414 -2.51 -13.22 -39.91
CA LEU A 414 -3.48 -14.31 -40.05
C LEU A 414 -3.02 -15.53 -40.88
N ASN A 415 -1.72 -15.78 -41.00
CA ASN A 415 -1.25 -16.91 -41.80
C ASN A 415 -1.23 -18.20 -40.97
N ASP A 416 -2.18 -19.05 -41.35
CA ASP A 416 -2.23 -20.50 -41.27
C ASP A 416 -2.74 -21.24 -40.03
N LYS A 417 -3.38 -22.36 -40.37
CA LYS A 417 -4.47 -23.08 -39.71
C LYS A 417 -4.05 -23.93 -38.51
N SER A 418 -2.97 -23.57 -37.83
CA SER A 418 -2.38 -24.40 -36.77
C SER A 418 -1.91 -23.52 -35.61
N PHE A 419 -2.73 -23.43 -34.57
CA PHE A 419 -2.36 -22.81 -33.28
C PHE A 419 -1.15 -23.48 -32.59
N PHE A 420 -0.70 -24.64 -33.06
CA PHE A 420 0.24 -25.55 -32.39
C PHE A 420 1.63 -25.64 -33.03
N GLN A 421 1.96 -24.85 -34.05
CA GLN A 421 3.32 -24.84 -34.58
C GLN A 421 4.18 -23.84 -33.81
N ALA A 422 5.15 -24.38 -33.08
CA ALA A 422 6.13 -23.71 -32.22
C ALA A 422 7.10 -22.74 -32.95
N GLU A 423 6.72 -22.21 -34.11
CA GLU A 423 7.51 -21.24 -34.88
C GLU A 423 7.33 -19.79 -34.42
N TRP A 424 6.47 -19.56 -33.42
CA TRP A 424 6.14 -18.21 -32.97
C TRP A 424 7.02 -17.84 -31.76
N TYR A 425 8.10 -17.11 -32.05
CA TYR A 425 9.06 -16.49 -31.12
C TYR A 425 9.97 -17.43 -30.31
N PRO A 426 11.15 -17.83 -30.84
CA PRO A 426 12.15 -18.63 -30.11
C PRO A 426 12.63 -17.98 -28.80
N GLU A 427 12.62 -16.65 -28.69
CA GLU A 427 13.02 -15.92 -27.46
C GLU A 427 12.01 -16.04 -26.31
N ARG A 428 10.73 -16.32 -26.59
CA ARG A 428 9.67 -16.43 -25.58
C ARG A 428 9.09 -17.85 -25.45
N LEU A 429 9.47 -18.78 -26.32
CA LEU A 429 9.14 -20.20 -26.23
C LEU A 429 9.43 -20.76 -24.83
N TRP A 430 10.58 -20.40 -24.24
CA TRP A 430 10.95 -20.80 -22.89
C TRP A 430 9.97 -20.30 -21.81
N SER A 431 9.41 -19.11 -21.96
CA SER A 431 8.41 -18.58 -21.02
C SER A 431 7.08 -19.35 -21.12
N PHE A 432 6.65 -19.69 -22.33
CA PHE A 432 5.45 -20.51 -22.55
C PHE A 432 5.63 -21.95 -22.08
N LEU A 433 6.79 -22.55 -22.33
CA LEU A 433 7.13 -23.89 -21.85
C LEU A 433 7.22 -23.93 -20.32
N HIS A 434 7.86 -22.93 -19.69
CA HIS A 434 7.91 -22.81 -18.23
C HIS A 434 6.51 -22.67 -17.64
N GLN A 435 5.65 -21.84 -18.24
CA GLN A 435 4.26 -21.69 -17.80
C GLN A 435 3.45 -23.00 -18.00
N ALA A 436 3.62 -23.69 -19.13
CA ALA A 436 3.00 -24.99 -19.41
C ALA A 436 3.45 -26.07 -18.41
N GLN A 437 4.69 -26.02 -17.95
CA GLN A 437 5.25 -26.96 -16.97
C GLN A 437 4.53 -26.90 -15.61
N GLU A 438 3.99 -25.74 -15.21
CA GLU A 438 3.15 -25.63 -14.02
C GLU A 438 1.84 -26.41 -14.18
N TYR A 439 1.28 -26.48 -15.39
CA TYR A 439 0.07 -27.22 -15.69
C TYR A 439 0.28 -28.75 -15.79
N LEU A 440 1.51 -29.22 -16.03
CA LEU A 440 1.86 -30.64 -15.91
C LEU A 440 1.72 -31.15 -14.48
N ARG A 441 1.89 -30.27 -13.48
CA ARG A 441 1.67 -30.57 -12.06
C ARG A 441 0.23 -30.34 -11.60
N SER A 442 -0.66 -29.95 -12.53
CA SER A 442 -2.07 -29.69 -12.21
C SER A 442 -2.75 -30.96 -11.68
N PRO A 443 -3.62 -30.87 -10.65
CA PRO A 443 -4.43 -32.00 -10.20
C PRO A 443 -5.40 -32.50 -11.29
N CYS A 444 -5.68 -31.69 -12.32
CA CYS A 444 -6.62 -32.03 -13.39
C CYS A 444 -5.96 -32.78 -14.56
N ALA A 445 -6.47 -33.99 -14.87
CA ALA A 445 -5.95 -34.83 -15.95
C ALA A 445 -6.12 -34.25 -17.36
N SER A 446 -7.13 -33.40 -17.60
CA SER A 446 -7.27 -32.72 -18.91
C SER A 446 -6.27 -31.58 -19.06
N SER A 447 -5.96 -30.84 -17.98
CA SER A 447 -4.89 -29.83 -17.98
C SER A 447 -3.53 -30.47 -18.20
N ARG A 448 -3.24 -31.60 -17.55
CA ARG A 448 -1.96 -32.31 -17.74
C ARG A 448 -1.79 -32.80 -19.19
N ARG A 449 -2.85 -33.40 -19.75
CA ARG A 449 -2.86 -33.86 -21.16
C ARG A 449 -2.71 -32.71 -22.16
N ALA A 450 -3.35 -31.58 -21.90
CA ALA A 450 -3.21 -30.41 -22.76
C ALA A 450 -1.81 -29.78 -22.63
N ALA A 451 -1.22 -29.81 -21.42
CA ALA A 451 0.11 -29.25 -21.15
C ALA A 451 1.24 -30.11 -21.74
N SER A 452 1.06 -31.43 -21.86
CA SER A 452 2.04 -32.33 -22.48
C SER A 452 2.13 -32.23 -24.01
N ILE A 453 1.31 -31.38 -24.64
CA ILE A 453 1.33 -31.11 -26.08
C ILE A 453 2.35 -30.00 -26.41
N PHE A 454 2.68 -29.16 -25.42
CA PHE A 454 3.77 -28.20 -25.46
C PHE A 454 5.06 -28.88 -25.01
#